data_AF-A0ABD5WWL8-F1
#
_entry.id   AF-A0ABD5WWL8-F1
#
_cell.length_a   1.000
_cell.length_b   1.000
_cell.length_c   1.000
_cell.angle_alpha   90.00
_cell.angle_beta   90.00
_cell.angle_gamma   90.00
#
_symmetry.space_group_name_H-M   'P 1'
#
loop_
_entity.id
_entity.type
_entity.pdbx_description
1 polymer ?
#
loop_
_entity_poly.entity_id
_entity_poly.type
_entity_poly.pdbx_seq_one_letter_code
_entity_poly.pdbx_strand_id
1 'polypeptide(L)'
;MDEKTDPSATLTLPTGETVDPDTVFSFNGYPYRFRPLDHAEYAFALSPLVWGGGDMDVPFEDREELREQWGPESRGVLTDAEWRDWLVEARADDRFGDDELDVVERELFGGDGGGLLDRVRRALGG
;
A
#
# COMPACT_ATOMS: atom_id res chain seq x y z
N MET A 1 12.40 -1.14 -23.67
CA MET A 1 12.54 -0.02 -22.74
C MET A 1 12.44 -0.65 -21.37
N ASP A 2 13.58 -0.84 -20.72
CA ASP A 2 13.62 -1.35 -19.36
C ASP A 2 13.08 -0.25 -18.44
N GLU A 3 11.85 -0.43 -17.97
CA GLU A 3 11.19 0.40 -16.96
C GLU A 3 12.06 0.41 -15.70
N LYS A 4 12.90 1.43 -15.55
CA LYS A 4 13.72 1.60 -14.35
C LYS A 4 12.90 2.36 -13.31
N THR A 5 11.98 1.66 -12.66
CA THR A 5 11.40 2.08 -11.39
C THR A 5 12.54 2.35 -10.42
N ASP A 6 12.68 3.59 -9.94
CA ASP A 6 13.67 3.93 -8.93
C ASP A 6 13.18 3.42 -7.56
N PRO A 7 13.82 2.38 -6.97
CA PRO A 7 13.35 1.79 -5.72
C PRO A 7 13.63 2.68 -4.51
N SER A 8 14.33 3.81 -4.68
CA SER A 8 14.62 4.77 -3.62
C SER A 8 13.66 5.96 -3.59
N ALA A 9 12.73 6.04 -4.56
CA ALA A 9 11.70 7.07 -4.56
C ALA A 9 10.73 6.87 -3.39
N THR A 10 10.29 7.99 -2.80
CA THR A 10 9.34 7.98 -1.68
C THR A 10 8.17 8.91 -1.95
N LEU A 11 7.02 8.57 -1.39
CA LEU A 11 5.79 9.35 -1.44
C LEU A 11 5.41 9.83 -0.04
N THR A 12 5.10 11.12 0.12
CA THR A 12 4.50 11.63 1.36
C THR A 12 2.99 11.58 1.23
N LEU A 13 2.34 10.81 2.11
CA LEU A 13 0.90 10.66 2.18
C LEU A 13 0.22 11.93 2.72
N PRO A 14 -1.08 12.14 2.45
CA PRO A 14 -1.84 13.26 3.02
C PRO A 14 -1.87 13.29 4.55
N THR A 15 -1.68 12.14 5.19
CA THR A 15 -1.57 11.99 6.65
C THR A 15 -0.21 12.47 7.21
N GLY A 16 0.78 12.69 6.35
CA GLY A 16 2.10 13.22 6.68
C GLY A 16 3.20 12.15 6.77
N GLU A 17 2.86 10.87 6.79
CA GLU A 17 3.85 9.79 6.69
C GLU A 17 4.53 9.76 5.32
N THR A 18 5.76 9.26 5.27
CA THR A 18 6.49 9.03 4.02
C THR A 18 6.67 7.53 3.82
N VAL A 19 6.31 7.04 2.64
CA VAL A 19 6.30 5.63 2.27
C VAL A 19 7.23 5.39 1.08
N ASP A 20 7.89 4.24 1.09
CA ASP A 20 8.67 3.69 -0.03
C ASP A 20 7.85 2.62 -0.78
N PRO A 21 8.34 2.06 -1.90
CA PRO A 21 7.57 1.09 -2.68
C PRO A 21 7.30 -0.24 -1.97
N ASP A 22 8.07 -0.54 -0.93
CA ASP A 22 7.86 -1.71 -0.11
C ASP A 22 6.74 -1.47 0.90
N THR A 23 6.63 -0.25 1.44
CA THR A 23 5.68 0.14 2.49
C THR A 23 4.22 0.03 2.07
N VAL A 24 3.45 -0.75 2.83
CA VAL A 24 2.00 -0.90 2.66
C VAL A 24 1.24 0.12 3.50
N PHE A 25 0.22 0.74 2.92
CA PHE A 25 -0.66 1.69 3.59
C PHE A 25 -2.12 1.50 3.15
N SER A 26 -3.05 2.04 3.94
CA SER A 26 -4.48 2.01 3.69
C SER A 26 -4.92 3.22 2.86
N PHE A 27 -5.48 2.94 1.70
CA PHE A 27 -6.10 3.93 0.81
C PHE A 27 -7.47 3.43 0.38
N ASN A 28 -8.50 4.26 0.56
CA ASN A 28 -9.90 3.95 0.30
C ASN A 28 -10.35 2.59 0.87
N GLY A 29 -9.94 2.31 2.12
CA GLY A 29 -10.33 1.10 2.83
C GLY A 29 -9.60 -0.19 2.41
N TYR A 30 -8.59 -0.12 1.53
CA TYR A 30 -7.84 -1.29 1.06
C TYR A 30 -6.32 -1.10 1.20
N PRO A 31 -5.53 -2.19 1.33
CA PRO A 31 -4.06 -2.13 1.34
C PRO A 31 -3.47 -1.85 -0.05
N TYR A 32 -2.61 -0.83 -0.14
CA TYR A 32 -1.87 -0.42 -1.33
C TYR A 32 -0.37 -0.27 -1.05
N ARG A 33 0.43 -0.35 -2.12
CA ARG A 33 1.86 0.03 -2.16
C ARG A 33 2.07 1.19 -3.13
N PHE A 34 3.10 1.97 -2.87
CA PHE A 34 3.53 3.04 -3.77
C PHE A 34 4.34 2.46 -4.94
N ARG A 35 4.06 2.88 -6.17
CA ARG A 35 4.85 2.51 -7.34
C ARG A 35 5.28 3.77 -8.10
N PRO A 36 6.56 4.16 -8.09
CA PRO A 36 7.01 5.29 -8.89
C PRO A 36 6.96 4.91 -10.38
N LEU A 37 6.50 5.83 -11.22
CA LEU A 37 6.38 5.64 -12.65
C LEU A 37 7.35 6.56 -13.39
N ASP A 38 7.91 6.07 -14.49
CA ASP A 38 8.65 6.88 -15.46
C ASP A 38 7.71 7.21 -16.63
N HIS A 39 6.63 7.93 -16.33
CA HIS A 39 5.60 8.31 -17.31
C HIS A 39 5.51 9.83 -17.45
N ALA A 40 5.22 10.31 -18.66
CA ALA A 40 5.18 11.75 -18.95
C ALA A 40 4.00 12.47 -18.28
N GLU A 41 2.89 11.77 -18.11
CA GLU A 41 1.64 12.29 -17.54
C GLU A 41 1.44 11.89 -16.07
N TYR A 42 2.09 10.81 -15.61
CA TYR A 42 1.85 10.25 -14.28
C TYR A 42 3.17 10.10 -13.53
N ALA A 43 3.27 10.72 -12.36
CA ALA A 43 4.47 10.61 -11.53
C ALA A 43 4.56 9.26 -10.81
N PHE A 44 3.42 8.67 -10.45
CA PHE A 44 3.37 7.40 -9.73
C PHE A 44 2.02 6.71 -9.88
N ALA A 45 1.93 5.48 -9.36
CA ALA A 45 0.68 4.79 -9.15
C ALA A 45 0.61 4.18 -7.75
N LEU A 46 -0.62 3.85 -7.33
CA LEU A 46 -0.87 3.01 -6.18
C LEU A 46 -1.26 1.61 -6.64
N SER A 47 -0.49 0.62 -6.24
CA SER A 47 -0.70 -0.79 -6.58
C SER A 47 -1.41 -1.50 -5.43
N PRO A 48 -2.57 -2.13 -5.65
CA PRO A 48 -3.25 -2.90 -4.60
C PRO A 48 -2.37 -4.08 -4.17
N LEU A 49 -2.40 -4.41 -2.87
CA LEU A 49 -1.54 -5.46 -2.31
C LEU A 49 -1.86 -6.84 -2.89
N VAL A 50 -3.15 -7.12 -3.06
CA VAL A 50 -3.69 -8.30 -3.72
C VAL A 50 -4.90 -7.84 -4.53
N TRP A 51 -5.07 -8.37 -5.74
CA TRP A 51 -6.34 -8.26 -6.45
C TRP A 51 -6.45 -9.41 -7.45
N GLY A 52 -7.66 -9.93 -7.66
CA GLY A 52 -7.96 -11.10 -8.47
C GLY A 52 -7.64 -10.99 -9.97
N GLY A 53 -6.36 -10.95 -10.34
CA GLY A 53 -5.86 -11.30 -11.68
C GLY A 53 -5.70 -10.17 -12.71
N GLY A 54 -5.55 -8.91 -12.30
CA GLY A 54 -5.17 -7.84 -13.23
C GLY A 54 -4.56 -6.63 -12.52
N ASP A 55 -3.39 -6.20 -12.99
CA ASP A 55 -2.66 -5.01 -12.55
C ASP A 55 -3.52 -3.73 -12.73
N MET A 56 -4.34 -3.41 -11.74
CA MET A 56 -5.08 -2.14 -11.66
C MET A 56 -4.33 -1.14 -10.77
N ASP A 57 -3.12 -0.82 -11.18
CA ASP A 57 -2.41 0.32 -10.64
C ASP A 57 -3.26 1.59 -10.86
N VAL A 58 -3.48 2.36 -9.80
CA VAL A 58 -4.20 3.64 -9.88
C VAL A 58 -3.17 4.73 -10.13
N PRO A 59 -3.07 5.29 -11.35
CA PRO A 59 -2.08 6.31 -11.67
C PRO A 59 -2.47 7.66 -11.06
N PHE A 60 -1.48 8.45 -10.71
CA PHE A 60 -1.62 9.82 -10.22
C PHE A 60 -0.63 10.72 -10.98
N GLU A 61 -1.11 11.86 -11.45
CA GLU A 61 -0.31 12.92 -12.06
C GLU A 61 0.72 13.41 -11.05
N ASP A 62 0.27 13.70 -9.82
CA ASP A 62 1.12 14.13 -8.73
C ASP A 62 0.48 13.96 -7.33
N ARG A 63 1.14 14.53 -6.31
CA ARG A 63 0.73 14.39 -4.89
C ARG A 63 -0.49 15.24 -4.54
N GLU A 64 -0.77 16.30 -5.29
CA GLU A 64 -1.98 17.11 -5.15
C GLU A 64 -3.20 16.29 -5.53
N GLU A 65 -3.16 15.59 -6.68
CA GLU A 65 -4.24 14.71 -7.10
C GLU A 65 -4.50 13.60 -6.07
N LEU A 66 -3.46 12.99 -5.50
CA LEU A 66 -3.61 12.02 -4.42
C LEU A 66 -4.35 12.59 -3.21
N ARG A 67 -4.09 13.85 -2.86
CA ARG A 67 -4.79 14.52 -1.74
C ARG A 67 -6.25 14.76 -2.07
N GLU A 68 -6.57 15.13 -3.30
CA GLU A 68 -7.95 15.32 -3.75
C GLU A 68 -8.74 14.02 -3.73
N GLN A 69 -8.10 12.91 -4.10
CA GLN A 69 -8.70 11.57 -4.07
C GLN A 69 -8.62 10.89 -2.69
N TRP A 70 -8.03 11.55 -1.68
CA TRP A 70 -7.88 10.98 -0.34
C TRP A 70 -9.23 10.91 0.39
N GLY A 71 -9.93 9.79 0.20
CA GLY A 71 -11.24 9.55 0.79
C GLY A 71 -11.19 9.39 2.32
N PRO A 72 -12.34 9.53 3.01
CA PRO A 72 -12.44 9.38 4.46
C PRO A 72 -12.14 7.95 4.96
N GLU A 73 -12.15 6.97 4.06
CA GLU A 73 -11.78 5.57 4.34
C GLU A 73 -10.26 5.33 4.25
N SER A 74 -9.49 6.32 3.78
CA SER A 74 -8.03 6.24 3.71
C SER A 74 -7.42 6.54 5.07
N ARG A 75 -6.67 5.57 5.60
CA ARG A 75 -6.09 5.66 6.96
C ARG A 75 -4.58 5.88 6.97
N GLY A 76 -3.87 5.76 5.84
CA GLY A 76 -2.42 5.90 5.79
C GLY A 76 -1.69 4.64 6.28
N VAL A 77 -0.49 4.79 6.85
CA VAL A 77 0.27 3.64 7.35
C VAL A 77 -0.38 3.14 8.64
N LEU A 78 -0.72 1.85 8.64
CA LEU A 78 -1.32 1.20 9.81
C LEU A 78 -0.27 0.36 10.55
N THR A 79 -0.43 0.26 11.86
CA THR A 79 0.33 -0.68 12.69
C THR A 79 -0.14 -2.12 12.46
N ASP A 80 0.67 -3.09 12.85
CA ASP A 80 0.32 -4.52 12.77
C ASP A 80 -0.98 -4.88 13.49
N ALA A 81 -1.31 -4.17 14.57
CA ALA A 81 -2.55 -4.37 15.30
C ALA A 81 -3.74 -3.85 14.49
N GLU A 82 -3.61 -2.66 13.91
CA GLU A 82 -4.64 -2.06 13.06
C GLU A 82 -4.86 -2.87 11.77
N TRP A 83 -3.81 -3.44 11.18
CA TRP A 83 -3.95 -4.36 10.05
C TRP A 83 -4.66 -5.66 10.42
N ARG A 84 -4.44 -6.18 11.63
CA ARG A 84 -5.18 -7.36 12.14
C ARG A 84 -6.64 -7.04 12.38
N ASP A 85 -6.94 -5.89 12.99
CA ASP A 85 -8.32 -5.41 13.14
C ASP A 85 -8.98 -5.25 11.76
N TRP A 86 -8.29 -4.64 10.79
CA TRP A 86 -8.78 -4.53 9.42
C TRP A 86 -9.08 -5.89 8.79
N LEU A 87 -8.22 -6.90 8.96
CA LEU A 87 -8.48 -8.25 8.45
C LEU A 87 -9.73 -8.88 9.08
N VAL A 88 -9.95 -8.66 10.38
CA VAL A 88 -11.17 -9.14 11.05
C VAL A 88 -12.41 -8.44 10.50
N GLU A 89 -12.34 -7.12 10.31
CA GLU A 89 -13.41 -6.34 9.68
C GLU A 89 -13.68 -6.83 8.25
N ALA A 90 -12.62 -7.03 7.45
CA ALA A 90 -12.71 -7.44 6.06
C ALA A 90 -13.26 -8.87 5.90
N ARG A 91 -12.90 -9.81 6.79
CA ARG A 91 -13.46 -11.18 6.80
C ARG A 91 -14.96 -11.21 7.10
N ALA A 92 -15.49 -10.17 7.76
CA ALA A 92 -16.92 -10.03 8.02
C ALA A 92 -17.67 -9.29 6.90
N ASP A 93 -16.97 -8.85 5.85
CA ASP A 93 -17.51 -8.05 4.76
C ASP A 93 -17.56 -8.86 3.46
N ASP A 94 -18.76 -9.04 2.91
CA ASP A 94 -19.02 -9.83 1.70
C ASP A 94 -18.30 -9.30 0.45
N ARG A 95 -17.70 -8.10 0.49
CA ARG A 95 -16.88 -7.56 -0.60
C ARG A 95 -15.56 -8.31 -0.79
N PHE A 96 -15.07 -9.00 0.24
CA PHE A 96 -13.79 -9.68 0.22
C PHE A 96 -13.97 -11.20 0.23
N GLY A 97 -13.17 -11.91 -0.57
CA GLY A 97 -13.09 -13.36 -0.53
C GLY A 97 -12.06 -13.83 0.51
N ASP A 98 -12.36 -14.93 1.22
CA ASP A 98 -11.44 -15.51 2.20
C ASP A 98 -10.05 -15.83 1.59
N ASP A 99 -10.01 -16.39 0.37
CA ASP A 99 -8.75 -16.68 -0.33
C ASP A 99 -7.92 -15.41 -0.62
N GLU A 100 -8.58 -14.29 -0.92
CA GLU A 100 -7.90 -13.01 -1.14
C GLU A 100 -7.29 -12.51 0.18
N LEU A 101 -8.08 -12.54 1.26
CA LEU A 101 -7.66 -12.08 2.57
C LEU A 101 -6.53 -12.94 3.16
N ASP A 102 -6.52 -14.24 2.89
CA ASP A 102 -5.41 -15.12 3.27
C ASP A 102 -4.09 -14.72 2.55
N VAL A 103 -4.17 -14.28 1.29
CA VAL A 103 -2.99 -13.75 0.58
C VAL A 103 -2.57 -12.40 1.14
N VAL A 104 -3.53 -11.51 1.43
CA VAL A 104 -3.24 -10.21 2.07
C VAL A 104 -2.55 -10.40 3.41
N GLU A 105 -3.07 -11.31 4.25
CA GLU A 105 -2.48 -11.66 5.53
C GLU A 105 -1.05 -12.17 5.37
N ARG A 106 -0.80 -13.03 4.37
CA ARG A 106 0.56 -13.52 4.06
C ARG A 106 1.49 -12.41 3.57
N GLU A 107 1.01 -11.46 2.76
CA GLU A 107 1.84 -10.34 2.29
C GLU A 107 2.18 -9.37 3.43
N LEU A 108 1.24 -9.13 4.35
CA LEU A 108 1.44 -8.26 5.50
C LEU A 108 2.37 -8.89 6.55
N PHE A 109 2.26 -10.20 6.79
CA PHE A 109 2.92 -10.86 7.93
C PHE A 109 3.84 -12.04 7.60
N GLY A 110 3.80 -12.57 6.38
CA GLY A 110 4.35 -13.89 6.02
C GLY A 110 5.70 -13.92 5.30
N GLY A 111 6.45 -12.80 5.23
CA GLY A 111 7.81 -12.81 4.69
C GLY A 111 8.80 -13.53 5.62
N ASP A 112 9.33 -14.69 5.18
CA ASP A 112 10.39 -15.46 5.85
C ASP A 112 11.62 -14.56 6.15
N GLY A 113 11.73 -14.13 7.42
CA GLY A 113 12.77 -13.21 7.88
C GLY A 113 12.32 -12.09 8.82
N GLY A 114 11.05 -12.09 9.24
CA GLY A 114 10.43 -10.95 9.91
C GLY A 114 9.87 -10.03 8.85
N GLY A 115 8.55 -9.88 8.81
CA GLY A 115 7.83 -9.27 7.70
C GLY A 115 8.32 -7.87 7.32
N LEU A 116 7.76 -7.33 6.25
CA LEU A 116 8.04 -5.98 5.74
C LEU A 116 8.04 -4.88 6.84
N LEU A 117 7.25 -5.09 7.89
CA LEU A 117 7.13 -4.24 9.07
C LEU A 117 8.37 -4.27 9.98
N ASP A 118 9.11 -5.37 10.07
CA ASP A 118 10.39 -5.45 10.80
C ASP A 118 11.46 -4.55 10.14
N ARG A 119 11.38 -4.34 8.82
CA ARG A 119 12.24 -3.38 8.10
C ARG A 119 11.84 -1.93 8.35
N VAL A 120 10.55 -1.61 8.34
CA VAL A 120 10.06 -0.24 8.61
C VAL A 120 10.31 0.15 10.06
N ARG A 121 10.09 -0.76 11.02
CA ARG A 121 10.44 -0.54 12.44
C ARG A 121 11.93 -0.29 12.65
N ARG A 122 12.78 -0.93 11.84
CA ARG A 122 14.23 -0.71 11.81
C ARG A 122 14.64 0.61 11.16
N ALA A 123 13.84 1.15 10.24
CA ALA A 123 14.11 2.41 9.56
C ALA A 123 13.68 3.65 10.39
N LEU A 124 12.67 3.53 11.25
CA LEU A 124 12.07 4.66 11.99
C LEU A 124 12.49 4.78 13.48
N GLY A 125 13.30 3.85 14.02
CA GLY A 125 13.71 3.95 15.42
C GLY A 125 14.71 2.89 15.87
N GLY A 126 16.00 3.23 15.75
CA GLY A 126 17.08 2.71 16.59
C GLY A 126 17.57 3.80 17.53
#